data_AF-A0A9D1V9D9-F1
#
_entry.id   AF-A0A9D1V9D9-F1
#
_cell.length_a   1.000
_cell.length_b   1.000
_cell.length_c   1.000
_cell.angle_alpha   90.00
_cell.angle_beta   90.00
_cell.angle_gamma   90.00
#
_symmetry.space_group_name_H-M   'P 1'
#
loop_
_entity.id
_entity.type
_entity.pdbx_description
1 polymer ?
#
loop_
_entity_poly.entity_id
_entity_poly.type
_entity_poly.pdbx_seq_one_letter_code
_entity_poly.pdbx_strand_id
1 'polypeptide(L)'
;MTEKSPFDEEDELHYRSPEEEKKATEEKQKKKILCCLAYFLGLLFFLPLIFWPKDDFAKFHANQSLVILLASVISSIVCGLLGRIPGIGVLFGILGGVIGILLVVACVLGILSVVREEKKALPLLGLFHIIK
;
A
#
# COMPACT_ATOMS: atom_id res chain seq x y z
N MET A 1 38.86 -39.35 -6.14
CA MET A 1 38.06 -38.28 -5.52
C MET A 1 38.45 -37.01 -6.25
N THR A 2 37.66 -36.58 -7.23
CA THR A 2 37.86 -35.28 -7.89
C THR A 2 37.41 -34.22 -6.88
N GLU A 3 38.39 -33.52 -6.31
CA GLU A 3 38.15 -32.29 -5.54
C GLU A 3 37.42 -31.33 -6.48
N LYS A 4 36.16 -31.03 -6.15
CA LYS A 4 35.37 -30.02 -6.87
C LYS A 4 36.11 -28.69 -6.71
N SER A 5 36.37 -27.99 -7.80
CA SER A 5 37.14 -26.74 -7.77
C SER A 5 36.40 -25.74 -6.87
N PRO A 6 37.09 -24.94 -6.03
CA PRO A 6 36.46 -23.86 -5.26
C PRO A 6 35.64 -22.89 -6.12
N PHE A 7 35.94 -22.85 -7.43
CA PHE A 7 35.22 -22.07 -8.43
C PHE A 7 33.85 -22.66 -8.82
N ASP A 8 33.68 -23.99 -8.72
CA ASP A 8 32.43 -24.68 -9.05
C ASP A 8 31.39 -24.61 -7.92
N GLU A 9 31.79 -24.22 -6.70
CA GLU A 9 30.88 -24.08 -5.54
C GLU A 9 30.24 -22.68 -5.45
N GLU A 10 30.93 -21.63 -5.93
CA GLU A 10 30.40 -20.26 -5.93
C GLU A 10 29.34 -20.04 -7.04
N ASP A 11 29.49 -20.68 -8.20
CA ASP A 11 28.52 -20.60 -9.31
C ASP A 11 27.23 -21.40 -9.01
N GLU A 12 27.31 -22.49 -8.24
CA GLU A 12 26.13 -23.25 -7.81
C GLU A 12 25.33 -22.55 -6.69
N LEU A 13 25.97 -21.69 -5.88
CA LEU A 13 25.31 -21.01 -4.76
C LEU A 13 24.30 -19.93 -5.21
N HIS A 14 24.34 -19.54 -6.49
CA HIS A 14 23.47 -18.52 -7.08
C HIS A 14 22.76 -18.93 -8.38
N TYR A 15 22.95 -20.16 -8.87
CA TYR A 15 22.21 -20.67 -10.02
C TYR A 15 20.75 -20.97 -9.65
N ARG A 16 19.87 -19.99 -9.86
CA ARG A 16 18.42 -20.23 -9.86
C ARG A 16 18.03 -20.76 -11.22
N SER A 17 17.28 -21.87 -11.24
CA SER A 17 16.77 -22.38 -12.51
C SER A 17 15.84 -21.34 -13.18
N PRO A 18 15.73 -21.34 -14.52
CA PRO A 18 14.80 -20.44 -15.23
C PRO A 18 13.37 -20.50 -14.71
N GLU A 19 12.93 -21.65 -14.18
CA GLU A 19 11.61 -21.83 -13.58
C GLU A 19 11.47 -21.12 -12.22
N GLU A 20 12.51 -21.12 -11.40
CA GLU A 20 12.53 -20.44 -10.11
C GLU A 20 12.54 -18.92 -10.25
N GLU A 21 13.27 -18.40 -11.23
CA GLU A 21 13.31 -16.98 -11.56
C GLU A 21 11.94 -16.49 -12.06
N LYS A 22 11.29 -17.29 -12.92
CA LYS A 22 9.94 -17.02 -13.41
C LYS A 22 8.92 -16.96 -12.26
N LYS A 23 8.90 -17.97 -11.39
CA LYS A 23 7.99 -18.00 -10.22
C LYS A 23 8.20 -16.80 -9.29
N ALA A 24 9.45 -16.44 -9.04
CA ALA A 24 9.77 -15.27 -8.20
C ALA A 24 9.25 -13.97 -8.81
N THR A 25 9.37 -13.83 -10.13
CA THR A 25 8.86 -12.67 -10.87
C THR A 25 7.34 -12.59 -10.82
N GLU A 26 6.64 -13.71 -11.01
CA GLU A 26 5.17 -13.79 -10.92
C GLU A 26 4.66 -13.43 -9.52
N GLU A 27 5.27 -13.98 -8.46
CA GLU A 27 4.94 -13.65 -7.08
C GLU A 27 5.20 -12.17 -6.77
N LYS A 28 6.31 -11.60 -7.27
CA LYS A 28 6.60 -10.17 -7.14
C LYS A 28 5.52 -9.31 -7.80
N GLN A 29 5.10 -9.65 -9.03
CA GLN A 29 4.04 -8.93 -9.74
C GLN A 29 2.70 -9.03 -9.02
N LYS A 30 2.33 -10.24 -8.55
CA LYS A 30 1.12 -10.47 -7.78
C LYS A 30 1.09 -9.62 -6.51
N LYS A 31 2.21 -9.53 -5.79
CA LYS A 31 2.34 -8.67 -4.61
C LYS A 31 2.13 -7.20 -4.95
N LYS A 32 2.75 -6.70 -6.03
CA LYS A 32 2.56 -5.31 -6.48
C LYS A 32 1.08 -5.04 -6.81
N ILE A 33 0.43 -5.92 -7.57
CA ILE A 33 -0.99 -5.77 -7.93
C ILE A 33 -1.85 -5.69 -6.66
N LEU A 34 -1.70 -6.63 -5.73
CA LEU A 34 -2.50 -6.64 -4.51
C LEU A 34 -2.22 -5.43 -3.60
N CYS A 35 -0.98 -4.94 -3.56
CA CYS A 35 -0.64 -3.70 -2.86
C CYS A 35 -1.27 -2.47 -3.55
N CYS A 36 -1.32 -2.41 -4.89
CA CYS A 36 -2.03 -1.34 -5.60
C CYS A 36 -3.54 -1.38 -5.31
N LEU A 37 -4.15 -2.57 -5.31
CA LEU A 37 -5.57 -2.74 -5.01
C LEU A 37 -5.92 -2.26 -3.59
N ALA A 38 -5.01 -2.42 -2.62
CA ALA A 38 -5.19 -1.91 -1.27
C ALA A 38 -5.52 -0.41 -1.24
N TYR A 39 -4.94 0.38 -2.15
CA TYR A 39 -5.17 1.82 -2.26
C TYR A 39 -6.48 2.20 -2.96
N PHE A 40 -7.32 1.26 -3.39
CA PHE A 40 -8.65 1.56 -3.90
C PHE A 40 -9.56 2.03 -2.75
N LEU A 41 -9.46 3.34 -2.45
CA LEU A 41 -10.05 4.03 -1.31
C LEU A 41 -9.72 3.43 0.06
N GLY A 42 -8.68 2.59 0.14
CA GLY A 42 -8.30 1.88 1.36
C GLY A 42 -9.20 0.70 1.72
N LEU A 43 -10.25 0.40 0.94
CA LEU A 43 -11.23 -0.65 1.26
C LEU A 43 -10.61 -2.05 1.27
N LEU A 44 -9.62 -2.28 0.41
CA LEU A 44 -8.98 -3.57 0.20
C LEU A 44 -7.64 -3.67 0.94
N PHE A 45 -7.43 -2.84 1.99
CA PHE A 45 -6.17 -2.76 2.73
C PHE A 45 -5.67 -4.11 3.28
N PHE A 46 -6.58 -5.05 3.54
CA PHE A 46 -6.27 -6.35 4.11
C PHE A 46 -5.74 -7.35 3.08
N LEU A 47 -5.90 -7.12 1.77
CA LEU A 47 -5.47 -8.07 0.73
C LEU A 47 -3.97 -8.40 0.84
N PRO A 48 -3.03 -7.43 0.91
CA PRO A 48 -1.61 -7.73 1.07
C PRO A 48 -1.30 -8.55 2.34
N LEU A 49 -2.09 -8.39 3.41
CA LEU A 49 -1.89 -9.08 4.69
C LEU A 49 -2.33 -10.54 4.65
N ILE A 50 -3.35 -10.88 3.84
CA ILE A 50 -3.78 -12.28 3.68
C ILE A 50 -2.69 -13.10 3.02
N PHE A 51 -2.03 -12.55 2.00
CA PHE A 51 -1.05 -13.27 1.20
C PHE A 51 0.39 -13.14 1.75
N TRP A 52 0.76 -11.99 2.30
CA TRP A 52 2.10 -11.74 2.84
C TRP A 52 2.06 -11.06 4.23
N PRO A 53 1.53 -11.74 5.26
CA PRO A 53 1.36 -11.18 6.60
C PRO A 53 2.67 -10.82 7.31
N LYS A 54 3.81 -11.35 6.85
CA LYS A 54 5.14 -11.13 7.45
C LYS A 54 6.03 -10.21 6.63
N ASP A 55 5.55 -9.73 5.49
CA ASP A 55 6.34 -8.92 4.56
C ASP A 55 6.19 -7.43 4.87
N ASP A 56 7.32 -6.75 5.11
CA ASP A 56 7.32 -5.33 5.51
C ASP A 56 6.73 -4.41 4.44
N PHE A 57 6.90 -4.74 3.15
CA PHE A 57 6.35 -3.95 2.06
C PHE A 57 4.83 -4.08 1.99
N ALA A 58 4.33 -5.32 2.06
CA ALA A 58 2.90 -5.61 2.11
C ALA A 58 2.24 -4.96 3.34
N LYS A 59 2.85 -5.08 4.53
CA LYS A 59 2.38 -4.43 5.77
C LYS A 59 2.34 -2.92 5.66
N PHE A 60 3.38 -2.32 5.09
CA PHE A 60 3.46 -0.87 4.93
C PHE A 60 2.31 -0.33 4.07
N HIS A 61 2.10 -0.90 2.89
CA HIS A 61 1.06 -0.47 1.96
C HIS A 61 -0.35 -0.81 2.46
N ALA A 62 -0.52 -1.92 3.17
CA ALA A 62 -1.75 -2.24 3.89
C ALA A 62 -2.05 -1.20 4.97
N ASN A 63 -1.07 -0.83 5.80
CA ASN A 63 -1.25 0.15 6.86
C ASN A 63 -1.62 1.53 6.31
N GLN A 64 -0.91 1.99 5.29
CA GLN A 64 -1.19 3.29 4.69
C GLN A 64 -2.58 3.33 4.03
N SER A 65 -2.99 2.23 3.38
CA SER A 65 -4.34 2.08 2.82
C SER A 65 -5.42 2.10 3.91
N LEU A 66 -5.19 1.44 5.05
CA LEU A 66 -6.07 1.48 6.21
C LEU A 66 -6.22 2.90 6.77
N VAL A 67 -5.12 3.65 6.87
CA VAL A 67 -5.15 5.05 7.34
C VAL A 67 -5.98 5.91 6.40
N ILE A 68 -5.86 5.74 5.07
CA ILE A 68 -6.69 6.44 4.09
C ILE A 68 -8.18 6.09 4.28
N LEU A 69 -8.51 4.81 4.49
CA LEU A 69 -9.89 4.39 4.74
C LEU A 69 -10.46 5.05 5.99
N LEU A 70 -9.71 5.05 7.10
CA LEU A 70 -10.13 5.66 8.35
C LEU A 70 -10.31 7.18 8.20
N ALA A 71 -9.37 7.85 7.52
CA ALA A 71 -9.47 9.29 7.23
C ALA A 71 -10.72 9.60 6.39
N SER A 72 -11.03 8.77 5.39
CA SER A 72 -12.23 8.88 4.57
C SER A 72 -13.52 8.76 5.39
N VAL A 73 -13.62 7.72 6.22
CA VAL A 73 -14.81 7.48 7.07
C VAL A 73 -15.00 8.62 8.07
N ILE A 74 -13.95 9.00 8.80
CA ILE A 74 -14.01 10.07 9.81
C ILE A 74 -14.41 11.39 9.14
N SER A 75 -13.77 11.76 8.04
CA SER A 75 -14.05 13.01 7.34
C SER A 75 -15.47 13.05 6.79
N SER A 76 -15.96 11.94 6.26
CA SER A 76 -17.33 11.82 5.74
C SER A 76 -18.37 12.00 6.84
N ILE A 77 -18.14 11.41 8.02
CA ILE A 77 -19.04 11.55 9.18
C ILE A 77 -19.02 13.01 9.68
N VAL A 78 -17.83 13.57 9.93
CA VAL A 78 -17.68 14.93 10.47
C VAL A 78 -18.26 15.97 9.52
N CYS A 79 -17.84 15.98 8.25
CA CYS A 79 -18.31 16.96 7.28
C CYS A 79 -19.79 16.72 6.93
N GLY A 80 -20.25 15.47 6.87
CA GLY A 80 -21.64 15.15 6.59
C GLY A 80 -22.59 15.59 7.70
N LEU A 81 -22.21 15.43 8.98
CA LEU A 81 -23.03 15.87 10.11
C LEU A 81 -23.06 17.40 10.21
N LEU A 82 -21.90 18.05 10.18
CA LEU A 82 -21.80 19.52 10.28
C LEU A 82 -22.37 20.23 9.04
N GLY A 83 -22.30 19.57 7.88
CA GLY A 83 -22.88 20.02 6.61
C GLY A 83 -24.42 20.19 6.65
N ARG A 84 -25.10 19.53 7.58
CA ARG A 84 -26.57 19.65 7.74
C ARG A 84 -27.00 20.87 8.55
N ILE A 85 -26.07 21.58 9.19
CA ILE A 85 -26.40 22.74 10.03
C ILE A 85 -26.64 23.96 9.11
N PRO A 86 -27.81 24.62 9.17
CA PRO A 86 -28.07 25.83 8.39
C PRO A 86 -27.06 26.94 8.70
N GLY A 87 -26.63 27.68 7.68
CA GLY A 87 -25.65 28.77 7.80
C GLY A 87 -24.20 28.31 7.61
N ILE A 88 -23.74 27.29 8.35
CA ILE A 88 -22.36 26.76 8.23
C ILE A 88 -22.23 25.55 7.31
N GLY A 89 -23.34 24.91 6.95
CA GLY A 89 -23.34 23.64 6.21
C GLY A 89 -22.64 23.71 4.85
N VAL A 90 -22.74 24.85 4.15
CA VAL A 90 -22.05 25.07 2.87
C VAL A 90 -20.53 25.01 3.03
N LEU A 91 -19.99 25.59 4.10
CA LEU A 91 -18.55 25.57 4.37
C LEU A 91 -18.05 24.13 4.58
N PHE A 92 -18.77 23.33 5.38
CA PHE A 92 -18.41 21.94 5.62
C PHE A 92 -18.62 21.04 4.40
N GLY A 93 -19.58 21.36 3.54
CA GLY A 93 -19.75 20.70 2.23
C GLY A 93 -18.54 20.92 1.31
N ILE A 94 -18.08 22.18 1.19
CA ILE A 94 -16.89 22.52 0.41
C ILE A 94 -15.64 21.83 0.99
N LEU A 95 -15.47 21.89 2.32
CA LEU A 95 -14.36 21.27 3.02
C LEU A 95 -14.33 19.75 2.79
N GLY A 96 -15.48 19.09 2.89
CA GLY A 96 -15.62 17.67 2.60
C GLY A 96 -15.21 17.32 1.17
N GLY A 97 -15.59 18.14 0.19
CA GLY A 97 -15.16 17.99 -1.20
C GLY A 97 -13.65 18.11 -1.37
N VAL A 98 -13.01 19.12 -0.75
CA VAL A 98 -11.55 19.29 -0.77
C VAL A 98 -10.83 18.11 -0.14
N ILE A 99 -11.29 17.65 1.03
CA ILE A 99 -10.72 16.47 1.69
C ILE A 99 -10.85 15.23 0.80
N GLY A 100 -12.00 15.05 0.14
CA GLY A 100 -12.21 13.96 -0.81
C GLY A 100 -11.18 13.95 -1.94
N ILE A 101 -10.91 15.12 -2.53
CA ILE A 101 -9.86 15.27 -3.57
C ILE A 101 -8.49 14.91 -3.00
N LEU A 102 -8.14 15.40 -1.81
CA LEU A 102 -6.85 15.09 -1.18
C LEU A 102 -6.68 13.60 -0.91
N LEU A 103 -7.74 12.89 -0.50
CA LEU A 103 -7.71 11.45 -0.30
C LEU A 103 -7.53 10.68 -1.61
N VAL A 104 -8.17 11.12 -2.70
CA VAL A 104 -7.94 10.53 -4.04
C VAL A 104 -6.49 10.74 -4.48
N VAL A 105 -5.93 11.94 -4.28
CA VAL A 105 -4.51 12.20 -4.56
C VAL A 105 -3.61 11.30 -3.71
N ALA A 106 -3.93 11.11 -2.43
CA ALA A 106 -3.22 10.19 -1.54
C ALA A 106 -3.23 8.74 -2.06
N CYS A 107 -4.37 8.25 -2.56
CA CYS A 107 -4.47 6.94 -3.21
C CYS A 107 -3.53 6.82 -4.42
N VAL A 108 -3.53 7.82 -5.32
CA VAL A 108 -2.67 7.82 -6.51
C VAL A 108 -1.18 7.82 -6.12
N LEU A 109 -0.79 8.67 -5.17
CA LEU A 109 0.58 8.72 -4.67
C LEU A 109 1.01 7.40 -4.03
N GLY A 110 0.12 6.76 -3.27
CA GLY A 110 0.35 5.43 -2.70
C GLY A 110 0.60 4.36 -3.76
N ILE A 111 -0.23 4.33 -4.81
CA ILE A 111 -0.06 3.44 -5.97
C ILE A 111 1.28 3.69 -6.67
N LEU A 112 1.65 4.96 -6.89
CA LEU A 112 2.93 5.31 -7.50
C LEU A 112 4.11 4.79 -6.67
N SER A 113 4.03 4.86 -5.34
CA SER A 113 5.03 4.28 -4.44
C SER A 113 5.10 2.76 -4.56
N VAL A 114 3.97 2.05 -4.68
CA VAL A 114 3.97 0.59 -4.93
C VAL A 114 4.64 0.25 -6.27
N VAL A 115 4.31 0.99 -7.34
CA VAL A 115 4.86 0.76 -8.69
C VAL A 115 6.38 0.97 -8.71
N ARG A 116 6.85 1.98 -7.97
CA ARG A 116 8.27 2.29 -7.77
C ARG A 116 8.97 1.40 -6.74
N GLU A 117 8.23 0.51 -6.08
CA GLU A 117 8.75 -0.40 -5.05
C GLU A 117 9.33 0.33 -3.83
N GLU A 118 8.75 1.49 -3.52
CA GLU A 118 9.17 2.36 -2.43
C GLU A 118 8.19 2.30 -1.25
N LYS A 119 8.72 2.20 -0.03
CA LYS A 119 7.95 2.40 1.21
C LYS A 119 7.87 3.89 1.57
N LYS A 120 7.36 4.71 0.64
CA LYS A 120 7.28 6.16 0.83
C LYS A 120 6.02 6.55 1.60
N ALA A 121 6.22 7.20 2.74
CA ALA A 121 5.13 7.66 3.59
C ALA A 121 4.45 8.88 2.93
N LEU A 122 3.11 8.87 2.86
CA LEU A 122 2.36 10.02 2.35
C LEU A 122 2.46 11.19 3.33
N PRO A 123 2.55 12.44 2.84
CA PRO A 123 2.53 13.61 3.71
C PRO A 123 1.27 13.58 4.60
N LEU A 124 1.41 13.92 5.88
CA LEU A 124 0.36 13.98 6.90
C LEU A 124 -0.25 12.63 7.32
N LEU A 125 -0.37 11.64 6.44
CA LEU A 125 -0.97 10.32 6.74
C LEU A 125 0.08 9.25 7.11
N GLY A 126 1.34 9.46 6.76
CA GLY A 126 2.45 8.54 7.00
C GLY A 126 2.88 8.37 8.45
N LEU A 127 2.29 9.14 9.38
CA LEU A 127 2.66 9.16 10.80
C LEU A 127 2.00 8.03 11.61
N PHE A 128 0.94 7.42 11.09
CA PHE A 128 0.16 6.42 11.82
C PHE A 128 0.62 5.00 11.45
N HIS A 129 1.08 4.25 12.44
CA HIS A 129 1.48 2.85 12.28
C HIS A 129 0.57 1.95 13.13
N ILE A 130 -0.50 1.48 12.52
CA ILE A 130 -1.56 0.67 13.13
C ILE A 130 -1.21 -0.82 13.04
N ILE A 131 -0.67 -1.25 11.89
CA ILE A 131 -0.26 -2.63 11.64
C ILE A 131 1.24 -2.77 11.94
N LYS A 132 1.59 -3.65 12.88
CA LYS A 132 2.97 -4.02 13.25
C LYS A 132 3.46 -5.26 12.52
#